data_AF-A0A7X6NSC3-F1
#
_entry.id   AF-A0A7X6NSC3-F1
#
_cell.length_a   1.000
_cell.length_b   1.000
_cell.length_c   1.000
_cell.angle_alpha   90.00
_cell.angle_beta   90.00
_cell.angle_gamma   90.00
#
_symmetry.space_group_name_H-M   'P 1'
#
loop_
_entity.id
_entity.type
_entity.pdbx_description
1 polymer ?
#
loop_
_entity_poly.entity_id
_entity_poly.type
_entity_poly.pdbx_seq_one_letter_code
_entity_poly.pdbx_strand_id
1 'polypeptide(L)'
;MATKTPADLEEFEERIIDIDVSTEMETSYLEYAYSVIYSRALPDARDGLKPVQRRILYTMYDMGLRPDKPHVKCARVVGQVMGLLHPHGDGAIYDALVRLGQDWSMRLPTIDGHGNFGSLDAGPAAYRYTECRLAPAALAMVAGIDSDTVDFRPNYDGKELEPAVLPAAFPNLLVNGTSGIAVGMATNLAPHNLIEVVGALKHLLAHPDADLESLMRFVPGPDFPTGGTIIGLNGVKDAYETGRGSFKLRAACRIEQVSPRRKGIVVTALPYGVGPEKIMEQIKDLVTRKKLSGIADVKDLTDLKHGTRLVIEVKNSINPDAMLVQLFKL
;
A
#
# COMPACT_ATOMS: atom_id res chain seq x y z
N MET A 1 42.61 29.82 56.48
CA MET A 1 42.31 28.81 55.45
C MET A 1 41.64 29.53 54.30
N ALA A 2 42.37 29.79 53.22
CA ALA A 2 41.91 30.55 52.07
C ALA A 2 41.05 29.65 51.16
N THR A 3 39.89 30.16 50.77
CA THR A 3 38.97 29.60 49.77
C THR A 3 39.64 29.54 48.40
N LYS A 4 39.76 28.34 47.83
CA LYS A 4 40.16 28.16 46.43
C LYS A 4 38.98 28.55 45.52
N THR A 5 39.19 29.56 44.69
CA THR A 5 38.35 29.89 43.53
C THR A 5 38.34 28.69 42.57
N PRO A 6 37.21 28.32 41.92
CA PRO A 6 37.22 27.31 40.87
C PRO A 6 38.15 27.75 39.75
N ALA A 7 38.95 26.82 39.23
CA ALA A 7 39.81 27.05 38.08
C ALA A 7 38.98 27.52 36.88
N ASP A 8 39.54 28.47 36.13
CA ASP A 8 39.00 29.04 34.91
C ASP A 8 38.45 27.93 33.99
N LEU A 9 37.19 28.07 33.59
CA LEU A 9 36.64 27.32 32.48
C LEU A 9 37.41 27.76 31.24
N GLU A 10 38.18 26.85 30.63
CA GLU A 10 38.83 27.10 29.35
C GLU A 10 37.79 27.64 28.36
N GLU A 11 38.01 28.86 27.87
CA GLU A 11 37.20 29.44 26.79
C GLU A 11 37.33 28.54 25.56
N PHE A 12 36.28 27.77 25.27
CA PHE A 12 36.17 27.07 24.00
C PHE A 12 36.08 28.13 22.89
N GLU A 13 37.08 28.16 22.00
CA GLU A 13 37.01 28.97 20.77
C GLU A 13 35.94 28.37 19.85
N GLU A 14 34.73 28.93 19.89
CA GLU A 14 33.65 28.54 18.99
C GLU A 14 33.89 29.15 17.59
N ARG A 15 34.10 28.28 16.59
CA ARG A 15 34.16 28.71 15.19
C ARG A 15 32.74 28.84 14.63
N ILE A 16 32.19 30.04 14.68
CA ILE A 16 30.89 30.39 14.10
C ILE A 16 31.10 30.73 12.61
N ILE A 17 30.33 30.09 11.73
CA ILE A 17 30.31 30.37 10.29
C ILE A 17 28.95 30.96 9.97
N ASP A 18 28.93 32.23 9.55
CA ASP A 18 27.70 32.87 9.10
C ASP A 18 27.27 32.32 7.74
N ILE A 19 26.01 31.93 7.64
CA ILE A 19 25.38 31.45 6.41
C ILE A 19 24.14 32.31 6.13
N ASP A 20 23.99 32.71 4.86
CA ASP A 20 22.77 33.38 4.41
C ASP A 20 21.56 32.42 4.53
N VAL A 21 20.53 32.88 5.22
CA VAL A 21 19.34 32.07 5.51
C VAL A 21 18.64 31.61 4.22
N SER A 22 18.60 32.45 3.19
CA SER A 22 17.93 32.08 1.93
C SER A 22 18.67 30.94 1.23
N THR A 23 20.00 31.02 1.19
CA THR A 23 20.89 30.01 0.62
C THR A 23 20.81 28.69 1.39
N GLU A 24 20.80 28.76 2.73
CA GLU A 24 20.64 27.57 3.57
C GLU A 24 19.29 26.90 3.33
N MET A 25 18.21 27.69 3.31
CA MET A 25 16.86 27.18 3.08
C MET A 25 16.74 26.52 1.71
N GLU A 26 17.27 27.13 0.65
CA GLU A 26 17.25 26.54 -0.70
C GLU A 26 18.00 25.21 -0.74
N THR A 27 19.22 25.18 -0.19
CA THR A 27 20.09 24.01 -0.21
C THR A 27 19.48 22.87 0.60
N SER A 28 19.16 23.12 1.88
CA SER A 28 18.57 22.13 2.78
C SER A 28 17.22 21.60 2.26
N TYR A 29 16.39 22.48 1.69
CA TYR A 29 15.11 22.06 1.10
C TYR A 29 15.31 21.19 -0.14
N LEU A 30 16.25 21.55 -1.03
CA LEU A 30 16.52 20.80 -2.25
C LEU A 30 17.09 19.41 -1.94
N GLU A 31 18.02 19.29 -0.99
CA GLU A 31 18.57 18.01 -0.55
C GLU A 31 17.48 17.10 0.03
N TYR A 32 16.62 17.65 0.88
CA TYR A 32 15.47 16.92 1.42
C TYR A 32 14.50 16.49 0.31
N ALA A 33 14.14 17.40 -0.60
CA ALA A 33 13.23 17.12 -1.70
C ALA A 33 13.78 16.00 -2.60
N TYR A 34 15.04 16.08 -2.98
CA TYR A 34 15.72 15.07 -3.80
C TYR A 34 15.72 13.69 -3.11
N SER A 35 16.08 13.66 -1.82
CA SER A 35 16.06 12.44 -1.02
C SER A 35 14.67 11.80 -0.94
N VAL A 36 13.62 12.61 -0.72
CA VAL A 36 12.24 12.12 -0.65
C VAL A 36 11.75 11.58 -1.99
N ILE A 37 12.06 12.27 -3.09
CA ILE A 37 11.60 11.90 -4.44
C ILE A 37 12.26 10.58 -4.89
N TYR A 38 13.59 10.50 -4.85
CA TYR A 38 14.34 9.37 -5.43
C TYR A 38 14.53 8.19 -4.48
N SER A 39 14.55 8.44 -3.17
CA SER A 39 14.98 7.44 -2.18
C SER A 39 13.91 7.08 -1.15
N ARG A 40 12.66 7.55 -1.31
CA ARG A 40 11.59 7.26 -0.34
C ARG A 40 10.20 7.08 -0.93
N ALA A 41 9.63 8.12 -1.51
CA ALA A 41 8.18 8.24 -1.66
C ALA A 41 7.64 7.62 -2.94
N LEU A 42 8.42 7.61 -4.03
CA LEU A 42 8.01 7.12 -5.34
C LEU A 42 8.64 5.75 -5.64
N PRO A 43 7.92 4.86 -6.35
CA PRO A 43 8.50 3.60 -6.80
C PRO A 43 9.41 3.79 -8.02
N ASP A 44 10.29 2.83 -8.26
CA ASP A 44 10.96 2.68 -9.55
C ASP A 44 9.98 2.08 -10.58
N ALA A 45 9.97 2.59 -11.81
CA ALA A 45 9.03 2.15 -12.83
C ALA A 45 9.24 0.68 -13.28
N ARG A 46 10.47 0.16 -13.14
CA ARG A 46 10.87 -1.17 -13.62
C ARG A 46 10.37 -2.29 -12.71
N ASP A 47 10.55 -2.14 -11.39
CA ASP A 47 10.11 -3.14 -10.41
C ASP A 47 8.88 -2.72 -9.61
N GLY A 48 8.43 -1.48 -9.70
CA GLY A 48 7.28 -0.97 -8.97
C GLY A 48 7.48 -0.82 -7.46
N LEU A 49 8.72 -0.88 -6.97
CA LEU A 49 9.03 -0.86 -5.54
C LEU A 49 9.64 0.46 -5.10
N LYS A 50 9.27 0.89 -3.90
CA LYS A 50 9.99 1.90 -3.13
C LYS A 50 11.23 1.28 -2.47
N PRO A 51 12.24 2.07 -2.09
CA PRO A 51 13.48 1.53 -1.52
C PRO A 51 13.29 0.62 -0.29
N VAL A 52 12.39 0.99 0.65
CA VAL A 52 12.10 0.14 1.82
C VAL A 52 11.54 -1.23 1.42
N GLN A 53 10.65 -1.28 0.43
CA GLN A 53 10.01 -2.51 -0.03
C GLN A 53 11.03 -3.41 -0.75
N ARG A 54 11.86 -2.81 -1.61
CA ARG A 54 12.96 -3.50 -2.30
C ARG A 54 13.94 -4.14 -1.31
N ARG A 55 14.38 -3.36 -0.31
CA ARG A 55 15.30 -3.83 0.74
C ARG A 55 14.68 -4.97 1.55
N ILE A 56 13.41 -4.89 1.91
CA ILE A 56 12.70 -5.99 2.60
C ILE A 56 12.75 -7.28 1.77
N LEU A 57 12.34 -7.24 0.50
CA LEU A 57 12.30 -8.44 -0.34
C LEU A 57 13.70 -9.02 -0.60
N TYR A 58 14.67 -8.16 -0.90
CA TYR A 58 16.06 -8.57 -1.10
C TYR A 58 16.66 -9.20 0.16
N THR A 59 16.56 -8.52 1.32
CA THR A 59 17.08 -9.05 2.59
C THR A 59 16.42 -10.37 2.96
N MET A 60 15.10 -10.51 2.79
CA MET A 60 14.42 -11.78 3.07
C MET A 60 14.85 -12.90 2.11
N TYR A 61 15.15 -12.57 0.85
CA TYR A 61 15.72 -13.51 -0.10
C TYR A 61 17.15 -13.92 0.30
N ASP A 62 18.01 -12.97 0.66
CA ASP A 62 19.38 -13.25 1.11
C ASP A 62 19.40 -14.11 2.39
N MET A 63 18.49 -13.83 3.33
CA MET A 63 18.28 -14.64 4.53
C MET A 63 17.74 -16.07 4.28
N GLY A 64 17.42 -16.43 3.03
CA GLY A 64 16.89 -17.76 2.71
C GLY A 64 15.41 -17.98 3.07
N LEU A 65 14.62 -16.92 3.32
CA LEU A 65 13.23 -17.02 3.80
C LEU A 65 12.23 -17.34 2.69
N ARG A 66 12.49 -18.42 1.95
CA ARG A 66 11.69 -18.88 0.80
C ARG A 66 10.30 -19.38 1.24
N PRO A 67 9.31 -19.46 0.32
CA PRO A 67 7.96 -19.95 0.62
C PRO A 67 7.89 -21.40 1.11
N ASP A 68 8.91 -22.23 0.88
CA ASP A 68 9.00 -23.60 1.39
C ASP A 68 9.60 -23.69 2.80
N LYS A 69 10.06 -22.57 3.38
CA LYS A 69 10.64 -22.52 4.72
C LYS A 69 9.62 -22.10 5.78
N PRO A 70 9.85 -22.46 7.06
CA PRO A 70 9.05 -21.94 8.17
C PRO A 70 9.09 -20.42 8.25
N HIS A 71 8.02 -19.82 8.77
CA HIS A 71 7.99 -18.40 9.08
C HIS A 71 9.04 -18.06 10.16
N VAL A 72 9.57 -16.84 10.11
CA VAL A 72 10.47 -16.29 11.15
C VAL A 72 9.84 -15.05 11.77
N LYS A 73 10.24 -14.70 12.99
CA LYS A 73 9.74 -13.47 13.64
C LYS A 73 9.99 -12.24 12.77
N CYS A 74 8.97 -11.39 12.60
CA CYS A 74 9.08 -10.13 11.86
C CYS A 74 10.19 -9.25 12.44
N ALA A 75 10.37 -9.27 13.77
CA ALA A 75 11.49 -8.61 14.47
C ALA A 75 12.88 -8.92 13.86
N ARG A 76 13.10 -10.18 13.44
CA ARG A 76 14.36 -10.62 12.87
C ARG A 76 14.59 -9.99 11.49
N VAL A 77 13.56 -9.96 10.65
CA VAL A 77 13.63 -9.34 9.31
C VAL A 77 13.81 -7.83 9.42
N VAL A 78 13.00 -7.17 10.27
CA VAL A 78 13.08 -5.72 10.48
C VAL A 78 14.47 -5.32 10.97
N GLY A 79 15.02 -6.04 11.95
CA GLY A 79 16.37 -5.79 12.46
C GLY A 79 17.46 -5.96 11.39
N GLN A 80 17.37 -6.99 10.56
CA GLN A 80 18.33 -7.23 9.47
C GLN A 80 18.26 -6.12 8.41
N VAL A 81 17.05 -5.77 7.97
CA VAL A 81 16.83 -4.69 6.98
C VAL A 81 17.35 -3.37 7.52
N MET A 82 17.06 -3.05 8.78
CA MET A 82 17.50 -1.82 9.43
C MET A 82 19.02 -1.75 9.57
N GLY A 83 19.63 -2.84 10.05
CA GLY A 83 21.06 -2.90 10.32
C GLY A 83 21.94 -2.95 9.07
N LEU A 84 21.43 -3.49 7.95
CA LEU A 84 22.21 -3.62 6.72
C LEU A 84 21.88 -2.56 5.67
N LEU A 85 20.58 -2.29 5.41
CA LEU A 85 20.19 -1.59 4.19
C LEU A 85 19.35 -0.33 4.39
N HIS A 86 18.55 -0.24 5.46
CA HIS A 86 17.55 0.81 5.63
C HIS A 86 17.75 1.61 6.93
N PRO A 87 18.49 2.74 6.89
CA PRO A 87 18.86 3.51 8.08
C PRO A 87 17.70 4.40 8.57
N HIS A 88 16.53 3.81 8.79
CA HIS A 88 15.32 4.47 9.29
C HIS A 88 14.64 3.61 10.36
N GLY A 89 13.64 4.17 11.02
CA GLY A 89 12.96 3.53 12.15
C GLY A 89 12.37 2.16 11.81
N ASP A 90 12.50 1.23 12.76
CA ASP A 90 11.98 -0.13 12.73
C ASP A 90 10.46 -0.17 12.46
N GLY A 91 9.71 0.77 13.04
CA GLY A 91 8.26 0.90 12.79
C GLY A 91 7.92 1.09 11.31
N ALA A 92 8.65 1.97 10.60
CA ALA A 92 8.40 2.24 9.19
C ALA A 92 8.72 1.03 8.29
N ILE A 93 9.77 0.28 8.63
CA ILE A 93 10.14 -0.96 7.95
C ILE A 93 9.06 -2.02 8.19
N TYR A 94 8.59 -2.17 9.43
CA TYR A 94 7.56 -3.13 9.77
C TYR A 94 6.22 -2.82 9.10
N ASP A 95 5.80 -1.55 9.10
CA ASP A 95 4.56 -1.13 8.43
C ASP A 95 4.61 -1.43 6.92
N ALA A 96 5.77 -1.18 6.29
CA ALA A 96 5.98 -1.55 4.89
C ALA A 96 5.92 -3.07 4.69
N LEU A 97 6.57 -3.86 5.56
CA LEU A 97 6.57 -5.32 5.50
C LEU A 97 5.15 -5.88 5.62
N VAL A 98 4.39 -5.42 6.61
CA VAL A 98 3.01 -5.86 6.83
C VAL A 98 2.16 -5.54 5.61
N ARG A 99 2.25 -4.32 5.07
CA ARG A 99 1.47 -3.92 3.89
C ARG A 99 1.73 -4.83 2.69
N LEU A 100 2.96 -5.31 2.50
CA LEU A 100 3.32 -6.25 1.42
C LEU A 100 2.70 -7.65 1.58
N GLY A 101 2.14 -7.97 2.75
CA GLY A 101 1.46 -9.23 3.06
C GLY A 101 -0.05 -9.13 3.28
N GLN A 102 -0.62 -7.93 3.26
CA GLN A 102 -2.06 -7.72 3.40
C GLN A 102 -2.77 -7.91 2.06
N ASP A 103 -3.62 -8.93 1.95
CA ASP A 103 -4.34 -9.29 0.72
C ASP A 103 -5.43 -8.29 0.31
N TRP A 104 -5.93 -7.46 1.22
CA TRP A 104 -6.79 -6.32 0.91
C TRP A 104 -6.03 -5.06 0.47
N SER A 105 -4.71 -5.00 0.71
CA SER A 105 -3.85 -3.88 0.31
C SER A 105 -3.12 -4.19 -1.00
N MET A 106 -2.66 -5.42 -1.18
CA MET A 106 -1.86 -5.87 -2.33
C MET A 106 -2.68 -6.83 -3.19
N ARG A 107 -2.75 -6.58 -4.49
CA ARG A 107 -3.45 -7.46 -5.43
C ARG A 107 -2.75 -8.81 -5.60
N LEU A 108 -1.42 -8.82 -5.43
CA LEU A 108 -0.55 -9.98 -5.42
C LEU A 108 0.49 -9.81 -4.30
N PRO A 109 0.19 -10.28 -3.07
CA PRO A 109 1.08 -10.17 -1.93
C PRO A 109 2.46 -10.81 -2.17
N THR A 110 3.51 -10.14 -1.70
CA THR A 110 4.90 -10.62 -1.79
C THR A 110 5.44 -11.10 -0.43
N ILE A 111 4.70 -10.87 0.65
CA ILE A 111 4.99 -11.39 1.98
C ILE A 111 3.88 -12.37 2.39
N ASP A 112 4.27 -13.51 2.94
CA ASP A 112 3.38 -14.45 3.61
C ASP A 112 3.52 -14.22 5.11
N GLY A 113 2.44 -13.78 5.75
CA GLY A 113 2.40 -13.32 7.13
C GLY A 113 1.64 -14.29 8.03
N HIS A 114 2.16 -14.51 9.24
CA HIS A 114 1.54 -15.32 10.27
C HIS A 114 1.33 -14.52 11.56
N GLY A 115 0.12 -14.62 12.12
CA GLY A 115 -0.36 -13.78 13.21
C GLY A 115 -1.23 -12.61 12.72
N ASN A 116 -1.48 -11.64 13.59
CA ASN A 116 -2.34 -10.49 13.25
C ASN A 116 -1.58 -9.44 12.42
N PHE A 117 -1.76 -9.47 11.10
CA PHE A 117 -1.25 -8.47 10.15
C PHE A 117 -2.20 -7.28 9.93
N GLY A 118 -3.21 -7.14 10.78
CA GLY A 118 -4.20 -6.05 10.75
C GLY A 118 -5.50 -6.46 10.07
N SER A 119 -6.33 -5.46 9.78
CA SER A 119 -7.55 -5.53 8.99
C SER A 119 -7.72 -4.24 8.20
N LEU A 120 -8.84 -4.07 7.50
CA LEU A 120 -9.16 -2.80 6.83
C LEU A 120 -9.34 -1.61 7.81
N ASP A 121 -9.69 -1.90 9.06
CA ASP A 121 -10.00 -0.88 10.08
C ASP A 121 -8.95 -0.80 11.21
N ALA A 122 -8.17 -1.86 11.44
CA ALA A 122 -7.19 -1.93 12.52
C ALA A 122 -5.77 -2.27 12.04
N GLY A 123 -4.77 -1.67 12.70
CA GLY A 123 -3.36 -1.94 12.43
C GLY A 123 -2.90 -3.34 12.89
N PRO A 124 -1.70 -3.78 12.45
CA PRO A 124 -1.15 -5.08 12.82
C PRO A 124 -0.77 -5.15 14.31
N ALA A 125 -0.63 -6.38 14.82
CA ALA A 125 0.08 -6.59 16.08
C ALA A 125 1.56 -6.20 15.93
N ALA A 126 2.24 -5.93 17.05
CA ALA A 126 3.66 -5.58 17.03
C ALA A 126 4.54 -6.71 16.44
N TYR A 127 5.65 -6.35 15.77
CA TYR A 127 6.55 -7.28 15.07
C TYR A 127 7.19 -8.37 15.94
N ARG A 128 7.11 -8.24 17.27
CA ARG A 128 7.55 -9.28 18.22
C ARG A 128 6.60 -10.47 18.29
N TYR A 129 5.34 -10.29 17.88
CA TYR A 129 4.32 -11.34 17.91
C TYR A 129 4.12 -12.00 16.55
N THR A 130 4.25 -11.23 15.47
CA THR A 130 4.03 -11.68 14.11
C THR A 130 5.26 -12.37 13.52
N GLU A 131 5.02 -13.21 12.51
CA GLU A 131 6.04 -13.92 11.77
C GLU A 131 5.81 -13.74 10.27
N CYS A 132 6.86 -13.86 9.46
CA CYS A 132 6.78 -13.71 8.01
C CYS A 132 7.76 -14.62 7.28
N ARG A 133 7.50 -14.80 5.98
CA ARG A 133 8.42 -15.32 4.96
C ARG A 133 8.05 -14.71 3.61
N LEU A 134 8.82 -14.99 2.56
CA LEU A 134 8.44 -14.58 1.22
C LEU A 134 7.20 -15.35 0.75
N ALA A 135 6.24 -14.65 0.15
CA ALA A 135 5.15 -15.28 -0.59
C ALA A 135 5.66 -15.81 -1.94
N PRO A 136 4.98 -16.77 -2.58
CA PRO A 136 5.39 -17.31 -3.88
C PRO A 136 5.63 -16.25 -4.96
N ALA A 137 4.83 -15.18 -5.00
CA ALA A 137 4.98 -14.10 -5.97
C ALA A 137 6.31 -13.34 -5.83
N ALA A 138 6.86 -13.25 -4.61
CA ALA A 138 8.13 -12.57 -4.41
C ALA A 138 9.31 -13.27 -5.09
N LEU A 139 9.24 -14.59 -5.30
CA LEU A 139 10.29 -15.30 -6.02
C LEU A 139 10.44 -14.78 -7.46
N ALA A 140 9.34 -14.42 -8.11
CA ALA A 140 9.38 -13.80 -9.43
C ALA A 140 9.99 -12.39 -9.41
N MET A 141 9.99 -11.70 -8.27
CA MET A 141 10.66 -10.40 -8.15
C MET A 141 12.18 -10.52 -8.08
N VAL A 142 12.68 -11.54 -7.37
CA VAL A 142 14.11 -11.69 -7.03
C VAL A 142 14.83 -12.77 -7.83
N ALA A 143 14.13 -13.55 -8.65
CA ALA A 143 14.72 -14.61 -9.45
C ALA A 143 15.83 -14.06 -10.38
N GLY A 144 17.00 -14.72 -10.36
CA GLY A 144 18.14 -14.34 -11.18
C GLY A 144 19.02 -13.23 -10.61
N ILE A 145 18.68 -12.66 -9.44
CA ILE A 145 19.43 -11.54 -8.86
C ILE A 145 20.93 -11.83 -8.63
N ASP A 146 21.28 -13.10 -8.40
CA ASP A 146 22.65 -13.58 -8.20
C ASP A 146 23.42 -13.83 -9.52
N SER A 147 22.82 -13.49 -10.67
CA SER A 147 23.35 -13.77 -12.01
C SER A 147 23.64 -12.51 -12.82
N ASP A 148 24.09 -11.45 -12.15
CA ASP A 148 24.48 -10.16 -12.78
C ASP A 148 23.36 -9.54 -13.65
N THR A 149 22.11 -9.71 -13.23
CA THR A 149 20.93 -9.24 -13.98
C THR A 149 20.56 -7.78 -13.69
N VAL A 150 21.09 -7.22 -12.60
CA VAL A 150 20.80 -5.86 -12.13
C VAL A 150 22.03 -5.24 -11.49
N ASP A 151 22.14 -3.92 -11.57
CA ASP A 151 23.22 -3.19 -10.90
C ASP A 151 23.07 -3.21 -9.38
N PHE A 152 24.18 -3.39 -8.70
CA PHE A 152 24.31 -3.22 -7.26
C PHE A 152 25.07 -1.93 -6.94
N ARG A 153 24.75 -1.35 -5.78
CA ARG A 153 25.45 -0.18 -5.25
C ARG A 153 25.80 -0.39 -3.77
N PRO A 154 26.80 0.32 -3.25
CA PRO A 154 27.06 0.33 -1.81
C PRO A 154 25.83 0.77 -1.03
N ASN A 155 25.61 0.14 0.12
CA ASN A 155 24.61 0.56 1.10
C ASN A 155 25.00 1.90 1.77
N TYR A 156 24.23 2.33 2.76
CA TYR A 156 24.39 3.65 3.38
C TYR A 156 25.69 3.85 4.15
N ASP A 157 26.36 2.78 4.61
CA ASP A 157 27.66 2.83 5.31
C ASP A 157 28.82 2.23 4.52
N GLY A 158 28.57 1.83 3.27
CA GLY A 158 29.55 1.28 2.34
C GLY A 158 30.06 -0.13 2.64
N LYS A 159 29.49 -0.84 3.62
CA LYS A 159 29.95 -2.18 4.02
C LYS A 159 29.25 -3.33 3.30
N GLU A 160 28.03 -3.08 2.81
CA GLU A 160 27.21 -4.06 2.11
C GLU A 160 26.84 -3.55 0.71
N LEU A 161 26.35 -4.45 -0.14
CA LEU A 161 25.77 -4.10 -1.43
C LEU A 161 24.24 -4.24 -1.40
N GLU A 162 23.55 -3.35 -2.10
CA GLU A 162 22.11 -3.44 -2.34
C GLU A 162 21.78 -3.32 -3.83
N PRO A 163 20.73 -4.02 -4.31
CA PRO A 163 20.28 -3.89 -5.69
C PRO A 163 19.63 -2.51 -5.91
N ALA A 164 19.99 -1.84 -7.01
CA ALA A 164 19.35 -0.58 -7.40
C ALA A 164 17.86 -0.80 -7.78
N VAL A 165 17.57 -1.95 -8.40
CA VAL A 165 16.26 -2.44 -8.85
C VAL A 165 16.23 -3.96 -8.70
N LEU A 166 15.06 -4.58 -8.57
CA LEU A 166 14.94 -6.04 -8.65
C LEU A 166 14.73 -6.52 -10.11
N PRO A 167 15.10 -7.78 -10.44
CA PRO A 167 14.83 -8.37 -11.77
C PRO A 167 13.36 -8.28 -12.22
N ALA A 168 12.40 -8.42 -11.30
CA ALA A 168 10.98 -8.17 -11.52
C ALA A 168 10.38 -8.93 -12.73
N ALA A 169 10.33 -10.25 -12.67
CA ALA A 169 9.79 -11.11 -13.74
C ALA A 169 8.27 -11.00 -13.94
N PHE A 170 7.57 -10.17 -13.16
CA PHE A 170 6.20 -9.77 -13.43
C PHE A 170 6.04 -8.24 -13.29
N PRO A 171 5.06 -7.62 -13.98
CA PRO A 171 4.89 -6.17 -14.01
C PRO A 171 4.28 -5.61 -12.72
N ASN A 172 5.04 -5.67 -11.63
CA ASN A 172 4.58 -5.38 -10.28
C ASN A 172 4.02 -3.97 -10.10
N LEU A 173 4.58 -2.96 -10.78
CA LEU A 173 4.07 -1.59 -10.70
C LEU A 173 2.57 -1.52 -11.01
N LEU A 174 2.14 -2.10 -12.14
CA LEU A 174 0.73 -2.09 -12.54
C LEU A 174 -0.11 -3.07 -11.72
N VAL A 175 0.44 -4.27 -11.47
CA VAL A 175 -0.30 -5.34 -10.78
C VAL A 175 -0.65 -4.94 -9.36
N ASN A 176 0.32 -4.49 -8.57
CA ASN A 176 0.10 -4.14 -7.17
C ASN A 176 -0.25 -2.66 -6.96
N GLY A 177 -0.04 -1.82 -7.98
CA GLY A 177 -0.21 -0.39 -7.85
C GLY A 177 0.78 0.24 -6.88
N THR A 178 0.62 1.53 -6.64
CA THR A 178 1.44 2.26 -5.67
C THR A 178 0.76 3.55 -5.25
N SER A 179 1.09 4.05 -4.08
CA SER A 179 0.71 5.40 -3.69
C SER A 179 1.85 6.03 -2.93
N GLY A 180 2.06 7.33 -3.08
CA GLY A 180 3.18 8.03 -2.45
C GLY A 180 3.04 9.52 -2.53
N ILE A 181 3.41 10.20 -1.44
CA ILE A 181 3.43 11.65 -1.35
C ILE A 181 4.90 12.05 -1.18
N ALA A 182 5.43 12.77 -2.17
CA ALA A 182 6.79 13.28 -2.16
C ALA A 182 6.77 14.80 -1.92
N VAL A 183 7.88 15.48 -2.22
CA VAL A 183 7.95 16.94 -2.18
C VAL A 183 7.56 17.49 -3.55
N GLY A 184 6.52 18.33 -3.60
CA GLY A 184 6.02 18.94 -4.84
C GLY A 184 5.29 17.99 -5.81
N MET A 185 5.19 16.69 -5.49
CA MET A 185 4.54 15.70 -6.33
C MET A 185 3.97 14.52 -5.53
N ALA A 186 3.06 13.77 -6.14
CA ALA A 186 2.48 12.55 -5.57
C ALA A 186 2.19 11.55 -6.68
N THR A 187 2.08 10.28 -6.31
CA THR A 187 1.65 9.17 -7.18
C THR A 187 0.51 8.41 -6.53
N ASN A 188 -0.44 7.95 -7.36
CA ASN A 188 -1.51 7.05 -6.95
C ASN A 188 -1.93 6.20 -8.16
N LEU A 189 -1.42 4.98 -8.21
CA LEU A 189 -1.61 4.02 -9.29
C LEU A 189 -2.44 2.85 -8.75
N ALA A 190 -3.60 2.62 -9.36
CA ALA A 190 -4.50 1.54 -8.96
C ALA A 190 -3.96 0.16 -9.38
N PRO A 191 -4.19 -0.90 -8.60
CA PRO A 191 -3.78 -2.25 -8.95
C PRO A 191 -4.54 -2.79 -10.17
N HIS A 192 -3.94 -3.77 -10.85
CA HIS A 192 -4.47 -4.42 -12.05
C HIS A 192 -4.33 -5.94 -11.99
N ASN A 193 -5.13 -6.61 -12.81
CA ASN A 193 -5.10 -8.06 -12.88
C ASN A 193 -3.81 -8.54 -13.57
N LEU A 194 -3.09 -9.49 -12.93
CA LEU A 194 -1.83 -10.02 -13.46
C LEU A 194 -1.99 -10.61 -14.88
N ILE A 195 -3.07 -11.36 -15.12
CA ILE A 195 -3.28 -12.06 -16.39
C ILE A 195 -3.54 -11.05 -17.51
N GLU A 196 -4.34 -10.03 -17.22
CA GLU A 196 -4.66 -8.94 -18.16
C GLU A 196 -3.41 -8.14 -18.54
N VAL A 197 -2.62 -7.70 -17.55
CA VAL A 197 -1.40 -6.93 -17.80
C VAL A 197 -0.37 -7.75 -18.58
N VAL A 198 -0.14 -9.02 -18.21
CA VAL A 198 0.76 -9.90 -18.96
C VAL A 198 0.25 -10.14 -20.38
N GLY A 199 -1.07 -10.27 -20.57
CA GLY A 199 -1.69 -10.37 -21.89
C GLY A 199 -1.39 -9.16 -22.76
N ALA A 200 -1.55 -7.94 -22.22
CA ALA A 200 -1.25 -6.70 -22.91
C ALA A 200 0.24 -6.56 -23.24
N LEU A 201 1.14 -6.91 -22.31
CA LEU A 201 2.59 -6.87 -22.56
C LEU A 201 2.99 -7.82 -23.69
N LYS A 202 2.46 -9.04 -23.70
CA LYS A 202 2.69 -10.00 -24.80
C LYS A 202 2.17 -9.47 -26.13
N HIS A 203 1.03 -8.80 -26.13
CA HIS A 203 0.49 -8.17 -27.33
C HIS A 203 1.39 -7.05 -27.83
N LEU A 204 1.85 -6.16 -26.94
CA LEU A 204 2.74 -5.04 -27.25
C LEU A 204 4.13 -5.49 -27.75
N LEU A 205 4.67 -6.59 -27.21
CA LEU A 205 5.91 -7.19 -27.72
C LEU A 205 5.77 -7.68 -29.17
N ALA A 206 4.59 -8.19 -29.54
CA ALA A 206 4.31 -8.62 -30.91
C ALA A 206 3.89 -7.47 -31.85
N HIS A 207 3.30 -6.41 -31.29
CA HIS A 207 2.80 -5.24 -32.02
C HIS A 207 3.25 -3.95 -31.30
N PRO A 208 4.50 -3.50 -31.52
CA PRO A 208 5.07 -2.36 -30.79
C PRO A 208 4.30 -1.04 -30.98
N ASP A 209 3.58 -0.90 -32.10
CA ASP A 209 2.79 0.29 -32.44
C ASP A 209 1.31 0.17 -32.02
N ALA A 210 0.97 -0.81 -31.17
CA ALA A 210 -0.40 -1.00 -30.68
C ALA A 210 -0.91 0.27 -29.97
N ASP A 211 -2.10 0.72 -30.37
CA ASP A 211 -2.73 1.90 -29.78
C ASP A 211 -3.36 1.58 -28.42
N LEU A 212 -3.73 2.65 -27.70
CA LEU A 212 -4.35 2.53 -26.38
C LEU A 212 -5.64 1.69 -26.42
N GLU A 213 -6.47 1.85 -27.46
CA GLU A 213 -7.73 1.10 -27.56
C GLU A 213 -7.47 -0.41 -27.66
N SER A 214 -6.44 -0.81 -28.42
CA SER A 214 -6.03 -2.20 -28.53
C SER A 214 -5.55 -2.76 -27.19
N LEU A 215 -4.74 -2.00 -26.43
CA LEU A 215 -4.26 -2.43 -25.11
C LEU A 215 -5.39 -2.50 -24.08
N MET A 216 -6.36 -1.58 -24.14
CA MET A 216 -7.53 -1.58 -23.25
C MET A 216 -8.46 -2.78 -23.45
N ARG A 217 -8.40 -3.48 -24.59
CA ARG A 217 -9.11 -4.76 -24.78
C ARG A 217 -8.53 -5.87 -23.92
N PHE A 218 -7.26 -5.78 -23.56
CA PHE A 218 -6.59 -6.69 -22.63
C PHE A 218 -6.68 -6.21 -21.19
N VAL A 219 -6.51 -4.90 -20.95
CA VAL A 219 -6.60 -4.26 -19.62
C VAL A 219 -7.78 -3.28 -19.62
N PRO A 220 -9.02 -3.75 -19.38
CA PRO A 220 -10.20 -2.89 -19.42
C PRO A 220 -10.25 -1.87 -18.29
N GLY A 221 -9.55 -2.13 -17.19
CA GLY A 221 -9.43 -1.21 -16.07
C GLY A 221 -8.70 -1.79 -14.87
N PRO A 222 -8.63 -1.03 -13.76
CA PRO A 222 -8.09 -1.52 -12.49
C PRO A 222 -8.84 -2.73 -11.92
N ASP A 223 -8.11 -3.58 -11.20
CA ASP A 223 -8.63 -4.76 -10.50
C ASP A 223 -8.21 -4.67 -9.02
N PHE A 224 -9.13 -4.20 -8.18
CA PHE A 224 -8.87 -3.97 -6.76
C PHE A 224 -8.95 -5.27 -5.95
N PRO A 225 -8.03 -5.51 -5.00
CA PRO A 225 -8.08 -6.69 -4.14
C PRO A 225 -9.37 -6.80 -3.29
N THR A 226 -9.99 -5.67 -2.95
CA THR A 226 -11.25 -5.63 -2.19
C THR A 226 -12.49 -5.79 -3.06
N GLY A 227 -12.33 -5.88 -4.39
CA GLY A 227 -13.41 -5.90 -5.37
C GLY A 227 -14.12 -4.57 -5.52
N GLY A 228 -15.45 -4.60 -5.46
CA GLY A 228 -16.30 -3.45 -5.73
C GLY A 228 -16.61 -3.29 -7.22
N THR A 229 -17.09 -2.11 -7.61
CA THR A 229 -17.52 -1.83 -8.99
C THR A 229 -17.06 -0.43 -9.41
N ILE A 230 -16.31 -0.37 -10.50
CA ILE A 230 -15.93 0.90 -11.13
C ILE A 230 -17.14 1.43 -11.91
N ILE A 231 -17.50 2.69 -11.67
CA ILE A 231 -18.64 3.35 -12.29
C ILE A 231 -18.16 4.20 -13.48
N GLY A 232 -18.30 3.63 -14.67
CA GLY A 232 -17.88 4.25 -15.93
C GLY A 232 -16.37 4.11 -16.18
N LEU A 233 -15.97 4.04 -17.45
CA LEU A 233 -14.58 3.79 -17.85
C LEU A 233 -13.88 5.01 -18.47
N ASN A 234 -14.57 6.13 -18.66
CA ASN A 234 -13.96 7.33 -19.27
C ASN A 234 -12.75 7.81 -18.46
N GLY A 235 -12.90 7.92 -17.13
CA GLY A 235 -11.79 8.32 -16.27
C GLY A 235 -10.65 7.28 -16.17
N VAL A 236 -10.92 6.02 -16.49
CA VAL A 236 -9.89 4.98 -16.64
C VAL A 236 -9.12 5.19 -17.94
N LYS A 237 -9.83 5.45 -19.05
CA LYS A 237 -9.22 5.77 -20.34
C LYS A 237 -8.33 7.01 -20.24
N ASP A 238 -8.83 8.09 -19.64
CA ASP A 238 -8.05 9.33 -19.42
C ASP A 238 -6.78 9.06 -18.61
N ALA A 239 -6.87 8.20 -17.58
CA ALA A 239 -5.74 7.80 -16.76
C ALA A 239 -4.68 7.01 -17.54
N TYR A 240 -5.10 6.11 -18.44
CA TYR A 240 -4.15 5.36 -19.27
C TYR A 240 -3.53 6.21 -20.38
N GLU A 241 -4.27 7.18 -20.93
CA GLU A 241 -3.76 8.06 -21.98
C GLU A 241 -2.78 9.12 -21.45
N THR A 242 -3.08 9.70 -20.28
CA THR A 242 -2.37 10.89 -19.78
C THR A 242 -1.60 10.67 -18.48
N GLY A 243 -1.76 9.50 -17.84
CA GLY A 243 -1.31 9.24 -16.48
C GLY A 243 -2.19 9.86 -15.39
N ARG A 244 -3.29 10.56 -15.75
CA ARG A 244 -4.22 11.20 -14.81
C ARG A 244 -5.67 10.97 -15.20
N GLY A 245 -6.46 10.49 -14.25
CA GLY A 245 -7.90 10.33 -14.45
C GLY A 245 -8.61 10.10 -13.13
N SER A 246 -9.93 10.25 -13.13
CA SER A 246 -10.76 10.08 -11.94
C SER A 246 -11.96 9.21 -12.27
N PHE A 247 -12.14 8.15 -11.48
CA PHE A 247 -13.27 7.25 -11.59
C PHE A 247 -13.84 6.97 -10.19
N LYS A 248 -15.10 6.56 -10.14
CA LYS A 248 -15.78 6.25 -8.88
C LYS A 248 -15.75 4.76 -8.65
N LEU A 249 -15.36 4.36 -7.45
CA LEU A 249 -15.49 2.99 -6.97
C LEU A 249 -16.70 2.88 -6.06
N ARG A 250 -17.52 1.85 -6.26
CA ARG A 250 -18.75 1.59 -5.52
C ARG A 250 -18.68 0.22 -4.86
N ALA A 251 -19.26 0.09 -3.67
CA ALA A 251 -19.42 -1.21 -3.03
C ALA A 251 -20.33 -2.14 -3.85
N ALA A 252 -20.03 -3.44 -3.88
CA ALA A 252 -20.93 -4.42 -4.48
C ALA A 252 -21.99 -4.82 -3.46
N CYS A 253 -23.26 -4.57 -3.77
CA CYS A 253 -24.38 -4.78 -2.83
C CYS A 253 -25.47 -5.65 -3.45
N ARG A 254 -26.20 -6.37 -2.60
CA ARG A 254 -27.42 -7.12 -2.96
C ARG A 254 -28.53 -6.82 -1.96
N ILE A 255 -29.77 -6.85 -2.40
CA ILE A 255 -30.93 -6.76 -1.51
C ILE A 255 -31.35 -8.17 -1.14
N GLU A 256 -31.38 -8.47 0.16
CA GLU A 256 -31.73 -9.79 0.69
C GLU A 256 -32.85 -9.70 1.73
N GLN A 257 -33.57 -10.81 1.92
CA GLN A 257 -34.43 -11.00 3.08
C GLN A 257 -33.56 -11.44 4.26
N VAL A 258 -33.15 -10.49 5.11
CA VAL A 258 -32.16 -10.70 6.19
C VAL A 258 -32.78 -11.22 7.49
N SER A 259 -34.09 -11.04 7.66
CA SER A 259 -34.86 -11.67 8.74
C SER A 259 -36.27 -12.00 8.23
N PRO A 260 -37.08 -12.81 8.94
CA PRO A 260 -38.45 -13.10 8.53
C PRO A 260 -39.33 -11.86 8.32
N ARG A 261 -38.97 -10.71 8.91
CA ARG A 261 -39.77 -9.48 8.88
C ARG A 261 -39.13 -8.34 8.11
N ARG A 262 -37.83 -8.40 7.76
CA ARG A 262 -37.09 -7.26 7.18
C ARG A 262 -36.26 -7.65 5.96
N LYS A 263 -36.21 -6.72 5.01
CA LYS A 263 -35.19 -6.69 3.96
C LYS A 263 -33.95 -5.96 4.47
N GLY A 264 -32.81 -6.25 3.85
CA GLY A 264 -31.54 -5.57 4.14
C GLY A 264 -30.71 -5.40 2.89
N ILE A 265 -29.82 -4.43 2.95
CA ILE A 265 -28.75 -4.23 1.97
C ILE A 265 -27.55 -5.02 2.49
N VAL A 266 -27.10 -5.99 1.71
CA VAL A 266 -25.92 -6.80 2.03
C VAL A 266 -24.78 -6.34 1.14
N VAL A 267 -23.75 -5.77 1.75
CA VAL A 267 -22.51 -5.39 1.09
C VAL A 267 -21.59 -6.60 1.04
N THR A 268 -21.16 -6.95 -0.16
CA THR A 268 -20.37 -8.15 -0.49
C THR A 268 -18.95 -7.85 -0.96
N ALA A 269 -18.67 -6.60 -1.32
CA ALA A 269 -17.33 -6.12 -1.61
C ALA A 269 -17.25 -4.62 -1.33
N LEU A 270 -16.13 -4.17 -0.76
CA LEU A 270 -15.92 -2.78 -0.33
C LEU A 270 -15.00 -2.03 -1.30
N PRO A 271 -15.18 -0.70 -1.43
CA PRO A 271 -14.21 0.13 -2.12
C PRO A 271 -12.81 -0.01 -1.49
N TYR A 272 -11.77 0.08 -2.32
CA TYR A 272 -10.38 -0.08 -1.92
C TYR A 272 -9.98 0.91 -0.81
N GLY A 273 -9.38 0.39 0.27
CA GLY A 273 -8.96 1.17 1.44
C GLY A 273 -10.11 1.57 2.39
N VAL A 274 -11.32 1.04 2.21
CA VAL A 274 -12.47 1.31 3.10
C VAL A 274 -12.82 0.05 3.87
N GLY A 275 -12.84 0.15 5.20
CA GLY A 275 -13.25 -0.94 6.10
C GLY A 275 -14.71 -0.85 6.56
N PRO A 276 -15.32 -1.99 6.94
CA PRO A 276 -16.71 -2.04 7.39
C PRO A 276 -16.98 -1.21 8.65
N GLU A 277 -16.05 -1.14 9.61
CA GLU A 277 -16.29 -0.42 10.87
C GLU A 277 -16.47 1.08 10.62
N LYS A 278 -15.64 1.69 9.77
CA LYS A 278 -15.79 3.10 9.36
C LYS A 278 -17.13 3.38 8.71
N ILE A 279 -17.63 2.46 7.88
CA ILE A 279 -18.96 2.60 7.27
C ILE A 279 -20.06 2.55 8.34
N MET A 280 -19.95 1.61 9.30
CA MET A 280 -20.89 1.50 10.40
C MET A 280 -20.92 2.76 11.27
N GLU A 281 -19.76 3.32 11.59
CA GLU A 281 -19.62 4.56 12.35
C GLU A 281 -20.26 5.74 11.61
N GLN A 282 -20.00 5.89 10.31
CA GLN A 282 -20.59 6.94 9.49
C GLN A 282 -22.12 6.81 9.41
N ILE A 283 -22.65 5.61 9.18
CA ILE A 283 -24.11 5.37 9.17
C ILE A 283 -24.71 5.73 10.53
N LYS A 284 -24.06 5.32 11.64
CA LYS A 284 -24.52 5.63 13.00
C LYS A 284 -24.55 7.13 13.26
N ASP A 285 -23.49 7.86 12.91
CA ASP A 285 -23.44 9.32 13.04
C ASP A 285 -24.53 10.02 12.22
N LEU A 286 -24.75 9.60 10.96
CA LEU A 286 -25.81 10.14 10.10
C LEU A 286 -27.21 9.89 10.65
N VAL A 287 -27.45 8.73 11.27
CA VAL A 287 -28.72 8.40 11.95
C VAL A 287 -28.90 9.25 13.21
N THR A 288 -27.87 9.37 14.05
CA THR A 288 -27.91 10.20 15.27
C THR A 288 -28.17 11.68 14.94
N ARG A 289 -27.54 12.20 13.88
CA ARG A 289 -27.76 13.57 13.39
C ARG A 289 -29.06 13.75 12.60
N LYS A 290 -29.88 12.70 12.48
CA LYS A 290 -31.14 12.69 11.71
C LYS A 290 -30.98 13.06 10.24
N LYS A 291 -29.77 12.92 9.67
CA LYS A 291 -29.51 13.09 8.23
C LYS A 291 -29.86 11.84 7.43
N LEU A 292 -29.85 10.68 8.09
CA LEU A 292 -30.29 9.40 7.56
C LEU A 292 -31.41 8.85 8.45
N SER A 293 -32.49 8.36 7.84
CA SER A 293 -33.60 7.72 8.56
C SER A 293 -33.95 6.40 7.87
N GLY A 294 -34.65 5.51 8.56
CA GLY A 294 -35.08 4.25 7.95
C GLY A 294 -34.12 3.07 8.11
N ILE A 295 -32.91 3.29 8.63
CA ILE A 295 -32.03 2.20 9.09
C ILE A 295 -32.59 1.61 10.39
N ALA A 296 -32.63 0.28 10.46
CA ALA A 296 -33.09 -0.45 11.62
C ALA A 296 -31.93 -1.01 12.44
N ASP A 297 -30.88 -1.50 11.77
CA ASP A 297 -29.69 -2.06 12.40
C ASP A 297 -28.53 -2.13 11.37
N VAL A 298 -27.30 -2.22 11.84
CA VAL A 298 -26.11 -2.47 11.00
C VAL A 298 -25.20 -3.48 11.68
N LYS A 299 -24.84 -4.55 10.98
CA LYS A 299 -24.03 -5.65 11.50
C LYS A 299 -22.94 -6.03 10.51
N ASP A 300 -21.70 -6.07 10.99
CA ASP A 300 -20.63 -6.72 10.25
C ASP A 300 -20.65 -8.23 10.57
N LEU A 301 -20.92 -9.04 9.56
CA LEU A 301 -20.90 -10.50 9.61
C LEU A 301 -19.78 -11.05 8.72
N THR A 302 -18.76 -10.23 8.43
CA THR A 302 -17.58 -10.63 7.66
C THR A 302 -16.82 -11.74 8.38
N ASP A 303 -16.48 -12.79 7.65
CA ASP A 303 -15.65 -13.89 8.16
C ASP A 303 -14.74 -14.46 7.06
N LEU A 304 -13.75 -15.27 7.45
CA LEU A 304 -12.77 -15.85 6.50
C LEU A 304 -13.39 -16.88 5.53
N LYS A 305 -14.58 -17.42 5.81
CA LYS A 305 -15.23 -18.47 5.02
C LYS A 305 -16.19 -17.90 3.97
N HIS A 306 -16.91 -16.83 4.30
CA HIS A 306 -17.93 -16.21 3.48
C HIS A 306 -17.49 -14.84 2.92
N GLY A 307 -16.35 -14.32 3.35
CA GLY A 307 -15.82 -13.03 2.94
C GLY A 307 -16.59 -11.86 3.53
N THR A 308 -16.49 -10.71 2.87
CA THR A 308 -17.17 -9.47 3.29
C THR A 308 -18.68 -9.65 3.32
N ARG A 309 -19.29 -9.39 4.49
CA ARG A 309 -20.74 -9.41 4.66
C ARG A 309 -21.20 -8.36 5.66
N LEU A 310 -21.25 -7.10 5.23
CA LEU A 310 -21.83 -6.02 6.02
C LEU A 310 -23.32 -5.89 5.72
N VAL A 311 -24.16 -6.11 6.74
CA VAL A 311 -25.62 -6.12 6.63
C VAL A 311 -26.20 -4.83 7.19
N ILE A 312 -26.92 -4.10 6.36
CA ILE A 312 -27.65 -2.88 6.73
C ILE A 312 -29.14 -3.21 6.67
N GLU A 313 -29.76 -3.42 7.84
CA GLU A 313 -31.19 -3.69 7.94
C GLU A 313 -31.99 -2.40 7.75
N VAL A 314 -33.05 -2.45 6.93
CA VAL A 314 -33.97 -1.32 6.75
C VAL A 314 -35.30 -1.56 7.46
N LYS A 315 -35.96 -0.49 7.89
CA LYS A 315 -37.32 -0.55 8.45
C LYS A 315 -38.33 -0.99 7.38
N ASN A 316 -39.40 -1.69 7.76
CA ASN A 316 -40.36 -2.28 6.83
C ASN A 316 -41.05 -1.28 5.87
N SER A 317 -41.16 -0.02 6.27
CA SER A 317 -41.75 1.05 5.46
C SER A 317 -40.78 1.66 4.44
N ILE A 318 -39.53 1.20 4.39
CA ILE A 318 -38.48 1.77 3.57
C ILE A 318 -38.19 0.87 2.37
N ASN A 319 -38.12 1.48 1.19
CA ASN A 319 -37.64 0.80 -0.01
C ASN A 319 -36.10 0.63 0.07
N PRO A 320 -35.57 -0.61 0.10
CA PRO A 320 -34.14 -0.86 0.26
C PRO A 320 -33.31 -0.39 -0.94
N ASP A 321 -33.84 -0.44 -2.16
CA ASP A 321 -33.15 0.05 -3.36
C ASP A 321 -32.98 1.57 -3.33
N ALA A 322 -34.02 2.29 -2.92
CA ALA A 322 -33.95 3.75 -2.73
C ALA A 322 -32.97 4.12 -1.60
N MET A 323 -32.99 3.35 -0.51
CA MET A 323 -32.05 3.53 0.61
C MET A 323 -30.61 3.30 0.16
N LEU A 324 -30.34 2.27 -0.65
CA LEU A 324 -29.00 1.99 -1.19
C LEU A 324 -28.46 3.16 -2.03
N VAL A 325 -29.30 3.74 -2.91
CA VAL A 325 -28.92 4.91 -3.70
C VAL A 325 -28.62 6.13 -2.81
N GLN A 326 -29.38 6.31 -1.72
CA GLN A 326 -29.13 7.36 -0.74
C GLN A 326 -27.79 7.14 -0.01
N LEU A 327 -27.51 5.91 0.42
CA LEU A 327 -26.26 5.54 1.09
C LEU A 327 -25.03 5.79 0.21
N PHE A 328 -25.10 5.55 -1.10
CA PHE A 328 -23.97 5.85 -1.99
C PHE A 328 -23.65 7.34 -2.15
N LYS A 329 -24.57 8.24 -1.77
CA LYS A 329 -24.40 9.69 -1.91
C LYS A 329 -23.94 10.39 -0.64
N LEU A 330 -24.28 9.82 0.52
CA LEU A 330 -23.96 10.36 1.84
C LEU A 330 -22.56 9.93 2.28
#